data_AF-A0A3A2ZV08-F1
#
_entry.id   AF-A0A3A2ZV08-F1
#
_cell.length_a   1.000
_cell.length_b   1.000
_cell.length_c   1.000
_cell.angle_alpha   90.00
_cell.angle_beta   90.00
_cell.angle_gamma   90.00
#
_symmetry.space_group_name_H-M   'P 1'
#
loop_
_entity.id
_entity.type
_entity.pdbx_description
1 polymer ?
#
loop_
_entity_poly.entity_id
_entity_poly.type
_entity_poly.pdbx_seq_one_letter_code
_entity_poly.pdbx_strand_id
1 'polypeptide(L)'
;MNVLKYIHSRTQIDIDSFDPEAALKGGPYGPWNDATSNPAEVYSQITDPRNATIVKKAIDISGQIHTNFPGVSEQELRVEVVTVLLAARVISFIKGAVHVMANPCYAFSTGKVIAMGHRYNKIFLHIDPTFDTSRIIMKVPATFEGLRACRELRKAGIKTLATTVFTIEQAITAGEAGCISISPYEDESPLLGLCVKAQKYYEQHCIATLVKACSCMSMDEIIQLAGVAAHTIPPQDIDTLRTMHLSEAQLNSQSLFKNDAWAVGSQKRRSYIDDEVRYRVEFAAAENGDGQAKLFQAISMFCDFQKEAEWKMTELTVAV
;
A
#
# COMPACT_ATOMS: atom_id res chain seq x y z
N MET A 1 -21.25 13.04 17.46
CA MET A 1 -20.49 11.78 17.47
C MET A 1 -19.07 12.07 17.01
N ASN A 2 -18.06 11.51 17.66
CA ASN A 2 -16.67 11.62 17.21
C ASN A 2 -16.50 10.93 15.85
N VAL A 3 -15.93 11.61 14.86
CA VAL A 3 -15.87 11.10 13.47
C VAL A 3 -14.90 9.92 13.35
N LEU A 4 -13.71 9.99 13.94
CA LEU A 4 -12.76 8.88 13.94
C LEU A 4 -13.37 7.62 14.57
N LYS A 5 -14.09 7.76 15.68
CA LYS A 5 -14.83 6.65 16.32
C LYS A 5 -15.89 6.05 15.39
N TYR A 6 -16.62 6.90 14.66
CA TYR A 6 -17.63 6.45 13.71
C TYR A 6 -17.02 5.60 12.60
N ILE A 7 -15.91 6.05 12.01
CA ILE A 7 -15.17 5.31 10.96
C ILE A 7 -14.63 3.99 11.53
N HIS A 8 -13.93 4.04 12.65
CA HIS A 8 -13.31 2.85 13.27
C HIS A 8 -14.34 1.75 13.60
N SER A 9 -15.58 2.12 13.93
CA SER A 9 -16.64 1.13 14.21
C SER A 9 -17.14 0.37 12.97
N ARG A 10 -16.71 0.75 11.76
CA ARG A 10 -17.17 0.19 10.48
C ARG A 10 -16.03 -0.24 9.54
N THR A 11 -14.85 0.33 9.73
CA THR A 11 -13.71 0.20 8.83
C THR A 11 -12.46 -0.02 9.67
N GLN A 12 -11.61 -0.97 9.25
CA GLN A 12 -10.27 -1.11 9.83
C GLN A 12 -9.45 0.15 9.55
N ILE A 13 -8.80 0.71 10.56
CA ILE A 13 -7.92 1.88 10.41
C ILE A 13 -6.46 1.44 10.50
N ASP A 14 -5.72 1.79 9.46
CA ASP A 14 -4.28 1.65 9.32
C ASP A 14 -3.64 3.04 9.32
N ILE A 15 -2.36 3.11 9.71
CA ILE A 15 -1.58 4.36 9.70
C ILE A 15 -0.73 4.43 8.42
N ASP A 16 -0.83 5.50 7.64
CA ASP A 16 0.01 5.70 6.45
C ASP A 16 1.29 6.45 6.82
N SER A 17 2.09 5.86 7.70
CA SER A 17 3.39 6.39 8.09
C SER A 17 4.27 5.35 8.77
N PHE A 18 5.58 5.49 8.58
CA PHE A 18 6.59 4.76 9.35
C PHE A 18 7.22 5.60 10.49
N ASP A 19 6.63 6.74 10.85
CA ASP A 19 7.00 7.48 12.07
C ASP A 19 6.47 6.74 13.32
N PRO A 20 7.34 6.26 14.23
CA PRO A 20 6.90 5.57 15.45
C PRO A 20 6.08 6.45 16.39
N GLU A 21 6.28 7.77 16.40
CA GLU A 21 5.44 8.67 17.20
C GLU A 21 4.01 8.70 16.66
N ALA A 22 3.84 8.70 15.35
CA ALA A 22 2.51 8.60 14.73
C ALA A 22 1.85 7.24 15.00
N ALA A 23 2.63 6.16 14.93
CA ALA A 23 2.15 4.82 15.26
C ALA A 23 1.70 4.69 16.73
N LEU A 24 2.41 5.33 17.67
CA LEU A 24 2.07 5.36 19.09
C LEU A 24 0.81 6.17 19.40
N LYS A 25 0.47 7.17 18.57
CA LYS A 25 -0.66 8.09 18.79
C LYS A 25 -2.05 7.49 18.61
N GLY A 26 -2.20 6.16 18.58
CA GLY A 26 -3.48 5.44 18.52
C GLY A 26 -4.52 5.85 19.56
N GLY A 27 -4.07 6.24 20.77
CA GLY A 27 -4.98 6.61 21.86
C GLY A 27 -6.04 5.51 22.13
N PRO A 28 -7.31 5.87 22.44
CA PRO A 28 -8.38 4.89 22.67
C PRO A 28 -8.85 4.18 21.39
N TYR A 29 -8.36 4.60 20.22
CA TYR A 29 -8.69 4.04 18.91
C TYR A 29 -7.55 3.20 18.33
N GLY A 30 -6.48 2.98 19.11
CA GLY A 30 -5.36 2.13 18.77
C GLY A 30 -5.30 0.84 19.62
N PRO A 31 -4.26 0.01 19.42
CA PRO A 31 -3.25 0.15 18.37
C PRO A 31 -3.86 0.02 16.96
N TRP A 32 -3.28 0.72 15.99
CA TRP A 32 -3.67 0.64 14.58
C TRP A 32 -3.52 -0.79 14.08
N ASN A 33 -4.25 -1.16 13.02
CA ASN A 33 -4.12 -2.50 12.49
C ASN A 33 -2.82 -2.63 11.70
N ASP A 34 -2.71 -2.01 10.53
CA ASP A 34 -1.47 -2.01 9.74
C ASP A 34 -0.77 -0.64 9.76
N ALA A 35 0.50 -0.63 9.34
CA ALA A 35 1.21 0.58 8.94
C ALA A 35 1.66 0.46 7.48
N THR A 36 1.40 1.48 6.67
CA THR A 36 1.78 1.50 5.25
C THR A 36 2.86 2.52 4.96
N SER A 37 3.69 2.20 3.96
CA SER A 37 4.63 3.13 3.36
C SER A 37 4.53 3.11 1.84
N ASN A 38 5.24 4.03 1.20
CA ASN A 38 5.48 4.13 -0.23
C ASN A 38 6.84 4.84 -0.44
N PRO A 39 7.37 4.93 -1.67
CA PRO A 39 8.66 5.59 -1.90
C PRO A 39 8.75 7.04 -1.41
N ALA A 40 7.66 7.81 -1.48
CA ALA A 40 7.64 9.19 -0.97
C ALA A 40 7.75 9.24 0.56
N GLU A 41 7.03 8.36 1.28
CA GLU A 41 7.16 8.23 2.73
C GLU A 41 8.55 7.72 3.14
N VAL A 42 9.12 6.75 2.42
CA VAL A 42 10.48 6.28 2.73
C VAL A 42 11.49 7.42 2.51
N TYR A 43 11.36 8.18 1.42
CA TYR A 43 12.19 9.35 1.17
C TYR A 43 12.05 10.41 2.27
N SER A 44 10.83 10.75 2.68
CA SER A 44 10.58 11.70 3.76
C SER A 44 11.29 11.26 5.05
N GLN A 45 11.19 9.97 5.41
CA GLN A 45 11.83 9.40 6.59
C GLN A 45 13.38 9.37 6.48
N ILE A 46 13.94 9.16 5.30
CA ILE A 46 15.40 9.24 5.07
C ILE A 46 15.90 10.68 5.26
N THR A 47 15.12 11.67 4.82
CA THR A 47 15.51 13.09 4.91
C THR A 47 15.29 13.70 6.29
N ASP A 48 14.52 13.04 7.16
CA ASP A 48 14.28 13.50 8.52
C ASP A 48 15.54 13.37 9.40
N PRO A 49 16.09 14.46 9.96
CA PRO A 49 17.26 14.42 10.83
C PRO A 49 17.10 13.52 12.06
N ARG A 50 15.86 13.32 12.54
CA ARG A 50 15.55 12.42 13.66
C ARG A 50 15.91 10.96 13.35
N ASN A 51 15.98 10.60 12.07
CA ASN A 51 16.29 9.25 11.60
C ASN A 51 17.76 9.04 11.19
N ALA A 52 18.65 10.03 11.38
CA ALA A 52 20.05 9.93 10.97
C ALA A 52 20.78 8.67 11.48
N THR A 53 20.49 8.24 12.70
CA THR A 53 21.07 7.00 13.28
C THR A 53 20.61 5.74 12.54
N ILE A 54 19.35 5.69 12.10
CA ILE A 54 18.80 4.56 11.35
C ILE A 54 19.34 4.53 9.94
N VAL A 55 19.47 5.70 9.30
CA VAL A 55 20.08 5.82 7.99
C VAL A 55 21.52 5.32 8.01
N LYS A 56 22.32 5.73 9.01
CA LYS A 56 23.69 5.22 9.19
C LYS A 56 23.71 3.70 9.37
N LYS A 57 22.85 3.17 10.25
CA LYS A 57 22.71 1.73 10.45
C LYS A 57 22.33 0.99 9.15
N ALA A 58 21.51 1.59 8.31
CA ALA A 58 21.14 1.02 7.02
C ALA A 58 22.32 0.95 6.04
N ILE A 59 23.16 1.99 5.98
CA ILE A 59 24.39 2.01 5.19
C ILE A 59 25.33 0.90 5.65
N ASP A 60 25.55 0.77 6.95
CA ASP A 60 26.42 -0.27 7.52
C ASP A 60 25.93 -1.69 7.19
N ILE A 61 24.64 -1.97 7.44
CA ILE A 61 24.04 -3.30 7.21
C ILE A 61 24.03 -3.64 5.72
N SER A 62 23.62 -2.70 4.86
CA SER A 62 23.59 -2.95 3.41
C SER A 62 24.97 -3.27 2.86
N GLY A 63 26.03 -2.61 3.33
CA GLY A 63 27.42 -2.93 2.95
C GLY A 63 27.85 -4.34 3.38
N GLN A 64 27.38 -4.81 4.54
CA GLN A 64 27.69 -6.16 5.03
C GLN A 64 26.99 -7.27 4.23
N ILE A 65 25.77 -7.01 3.76
CA ILE A 65 24.95 -8.05 3.11
C ILE A 65 24.89 -7.95 1.58
N HIS A 66 25.54 -6.94 0.96
CA HIS A 66 25.44 -6.68 -0.48
C HIS A 66 25.84 -7.89 -1.34
N THR A 67 26.88 -8.62 -0.95
CA THR A 67 27.35 -9.82 -1.65
C THR A 67 26.32 -10.96 -1.69
N ASN A 68 25.33 -10.95 -0.79
CA ASN A 68 24.24 -11.93 -0.77
C ASN A 68 23.16 -11.65 -1.84
N PHE A 69 23.20 -10.48 -2.49
CA PHE A 69 22.20 -10.02 -3.44
C PHE A 69 22.85 -9.58 -4.76
N PRO A 70 23.43 -10.52 -5.53
CA PRO A 70 24.04 -10.20 -6.82
C PRO A 70 23.00 -9.60 -7.78
N GLY A 71 23.40 -8.53 -8.48
CA GLY A 71 22.55 -7.81 -9.44
C GLY A 71 21.69 -6.71 -8.83
N VAL A 72 21.81 -6.46 -7.52
CA VAL A 72 21.20 -5.32 -6.82
C VAL A 72 22.26 -4.24 -6.64
N SER A 73 21.94 -2.98 -6.94
CA SER A 73 22.87 -1.90 -6.65
C SER A 73 23.01 -1.68 -5.14
N GLU A 74 24.12 -1.11 -4.69
CA GLU A 74 24.27 -0.77 -3.26
C GLU A 74 23.22 0.26 -2.83
N GLN A 75 22.87 1.19 -3.71
CA GLN A 75 21.90 2.25 -3.46
C GLN A 75 20.50 1.68 -3.26
N GLU A 76 20.07 0.78 -4.16
CA GLU A 76 18.79 0.09 -4.05
C GLU A 76 18.72 -0.71 -2.74
N LEU A 77 19.78 -1.47 -2.43
CA LEU A 77 19.84 -2.26 -1.20
C LEU A 77 19.82 -1.38 0.06
N ARG A 78 20.49 -0.23 0.05
CA ARG A 78 20.43 0.77 1.14
C ARG A 78 19.00 1.25 1.39
N VAL A 79 18.24 1.56 0.33
CA VAL A 79 16.84 1.99 0.44
C VAL A 79 15.95 0.86 0.99
N GLU A 80 16.19 -0.38 0.57
CA GLU A 80 15.46 -1.53 1.13
C GLU A 80 15.76 -1.74 2.61
N VAL A 81 17.04 -1.71 3.00
CA VAL A 81 17.46 -1.91 4.39
C VAL A 81 16.93 -0.79 5.30
N VAL A 82 16.97 0.48 4.87
CA VAL A 82 16.41 1.58 5.68
C VAL A 82 14.89 1.44 5.80
N THR A 83 14.20 1.04 4.73
CA THR A 83 12.76 0.75 4.77
C THR A 83 12.43 -0.33 5.80
N VAL A 84 13.20 -1.42 5.84
CA VAL A 84 13.01 -2.50 6.81
C VAL A 84 13.29 -2.04 8.24
N LEU A 85 14.35 -1.25 8.46
CA LEU A 85 14.65 -0.70 9.79
C LEU A 85 13.56 0.26 10.29
N LEU A 86 13.00 1.08 9.41
CA LEU A 86 11.86 1.95 9.72
C LEU A 86 10.62 1.12 10.07
N ALA A 87 10.28 0.13 9.24
CA ALA A 87 9.16 -0.79 9.48
C ALA A 87 9.30 -1.53 10.83
N ALA A 88 10.51 -2.00 11.17
CA ALA A 88 10.79 -2.69 12.42
C ALA A 88 10.59 -1.80 13.66
N ARG A 89 10.63 -0.46 13.53
CA ARG A 89 10.31 0.45 14.64
C ARG A 89 8.82 0.60 14.89
N VAL A 90 7.99 0.36 13.86
CA VAL A 90 6.55 0.57 13.93
C VAL A 90 5.78 -0.70 14.23
N ILE A 91 6.32 -1.86 13.84
CA ILE A 91 5.66 -3.17 13.97
C ILE A 91 5.18 -3.51 15.39
N SER A 92 5.87 -3.02 16.42
CA SER A 92 5.52 -3.23 17.83
C SER A 92 4.34 -2.36 18.32
N PHE A 93 3.99 -1.31 17.59
CA PHE A 93 2.90 -0.38 17.92
C PHE A 93 1.61 -0.66 17.15
N ILE A 94 1.63 -1.64 16.25
CA ILE A 94 0.47 -2.05 15.43
C ILE A 94 0.13 -3.52 15.66
N LYS A 95 -1.11 -3.91 15.37
CA LYS A 95 -1.62 -5.29 15.57
C LYS A 95 -1.28 -6.23 14.41
N GLY A 96 -1.39 -5.71 13.20
CA GLY A 96 -1.34 -6.40 11.92
C GLY A 96 0.06 -6.31 11.31
N ALA A 97 0.20 -5.75 10.13
CA ALA A 97 1.40 -5.87 9.32
C ALA A 97 1.97 -4.52 8.88
N VAL A 98 3.26 -4.52 8.57
CA VAL A 98 3.93 -3.42 7.87
C VAL A 98 3.85 -3.65 6.37
N HIS A 99 3.52 -2.59 5.62
CA HIS A 99 3.44 -2.65 4.17
C HIS A 99 4.62 -1.89 3.57
N VAL A 100 5.48 -2.63 2.86
CA VAL A 100 6.66 -2.08 2.16
C VAL A 100 6.44 -2.19 0.67
N MET A 101 6.76 -1.14 -0.09
CA MET A 101 6.51 -1.13 -1.52
C MET A 101 7.69 -1.70 -2.29
N ALA A 102 7.42 -2.59 -3.25
CA ALA A 102 8.41 -3.02 -4.22
C ALA A 102 8.99 -1.81 -4.98
N ASN A 103 10.26 -1.88 -5.37
CA ASN A 103 10.91 -0.86 -6.17
C ASN A 103 10.05 -0.60 -7.43
N PRO A 104 9.47 0.60 -7.58
CA PRO A 104 8.54 0.89 -8.67
C PRO A 104 9.20 0.79 -10.05
N CYS A 105 10.52 0.88 -10.15
CA CYS A 105 11.28 0.63 -11.38
C CYS A 105 11.15 -0.83 -11.86
N TYR A 106 10.66 -1.74 -11.01
CA TYR A 106 10.40 -3.14 -11.34
C TYR A 106 8.94 -3.43 -11.69
N ALA A 107 8.07 -2.41 -11.73
CA ALA A 107 6.64 -2.58 -11.98
C ALA A 107 6.33 -3.45 -13.22
N PHE A 108 7.15 -3.39 -14.27
CA PHE A 108 6.95 -4.14 -15.51
C PHE A 108 7.83 -5.41 -15.62
N SER A 109 8.35 -5.92 -14.51
CA SER A 109 9.21 -7.11 -14.48
C SER A 109 8.76 -8.11 -13.42
N THR A 110 8.03 -9.15 -13.85
CA THR A 110 7.57 -10.22 -12.96
C THR A 110 8.71 -10.85 -12.17
N GLY A 111 9.83 -11.19 -12.83
CA GLY A 111 10.97 -11.84 -12.19
C GLY A 111 11.63 -10.96 -11.11
N LYS A 112 11.79 -9.65 -11.37
CA LYS A 112 12.41 -8.74 -10.40
C LYS A 112 11.50 -8.50 -9.19
N VAL A 113 10.18 -8.39 -9.38
CA VAL A 113 9.22 -8.27 -8.27
C VAL A 113 9.24 -9.53 -7.40
N ILE A 114 9.27 -10.73 -8.00
CA ILE A 114 9.36 -11.99 -7.24
C ILE A 114 10.67 -12.03 -6.43
N ALA A 115 11.80 -11.73 -7.07
CA ALA A 115 13.11 -11.72 -6.41
C ALA A 115 13.14 -10.75 -5.22
N MET A 116 12.53 -9.57 -5.38
CA MET A 116 12.44 -8.56 -4.33
C MET A 116 11.58 -9.01 -3.14
N GLY A 117 10.46 -9.70 -3.37
CA GLY A 117 9.64 -10.25 -2.28
C GLY A 117 10.44 -11.20 -1.39
N HIS A 118 11.24 -12.10 -1.98
CA HIS A 118 12.14 -12.97 -1.22
C HIS A 118 13.27 -12.19 -0.54
N ARG A 119 13.78 -11.14 -1.19
CA ARG A 119 14.82 -10.27 -0.65
C ARG A 119 14.35 -9.53 0.62
N TYR A 120 13.13 -8.98 0.63
CA TYR A 120 12.58 -8.37 1.84
C TYR A 120 12.56 -9.34 3.02
N ASN A 121 12.03 -10.56 2.85
CA ASN A 121 12.04 -11.55 3.93
C ASN A 121 13.46 -11.82 4.46
N LYS A 122 14.45 -11.93 3.56
CA LYS A 122 15.86 -12.13 3.95
C LYS A 122 16.42 -10.93 4.71
N ILE A 123 16.10 -9.69 4.30
CA ILE A 123 16.55 -8.48 4.98
C ILE A 123 15.92 -8.36 6.38
N PHE A 124 14.61 -8.61 6.51
CA PHE A 124 13.92 -8.64 7.80
C PHE A 124 14.55 -9.67 8.75
N LEU A 125 14.77 -10.90 8.28
CA LEU A 125 15.38 -11.97 9.09
C LEU A 125 16.86 -11.72 9.41
N HIS A 126 17.58 -10.96 8.57
CA HIS A 126 18.94 -10.54 8.89
C HIS A 126 18.97 -9.50 10.02
N ILE A 127 18.03 -8.55 10.00
CA ILE A 127 17.92 -7.49 11.01
C ILE A 127 17.40 -8.05 12.34
N ASP A 128 16.41 -8.95 12.27
CA ASP A 128 15.83 -9.64 13.41
C ASP A 128 15.51 -11.10 13.02
N PRO A 129 16.37 -12.06 13.41
CA PRO A 129 16.17 -13.49 13.12
C PRO A 129 14.88 -14.09 13.68
N THR A 130 14.23 -13.41 14.62
CA THR A 130 12.97 -13.84 15.24
C THR A 130 11.74 -13.18 14.62
N PHE A 131 11.92 -12.32 13.61
CA PHE A 131 10.83 -11.57 13.00
C PHE A 131 9.82 -12.50 12.31
N ASP A 132 8.53 -12.33 12.63
CA ASP A 132 7.46 -13.03 11.93
C ASP A 132 7.22 -12.42 10.55
N THR A 133 7.82 -13.03 9.53
CA THR A 133 7.67 -12.61 8.13
C THR A 133 6.22 -12.61 7.62
N SER A 134 5.28 -13.27 8.33
CA SER A 134 3.85 -13.19 8.00
C SER A 134 3.26 -11.80 8.22
N ARG A 135 3.96 -10.93 8.98
CA ARG A 135 3.59 -9.52 9.21
C ARG A 135 4.20 -8.56 8.19
N ILE A 136 4.75 -9.06 7.09
CA ILE A 136 5.22 -8.28 5.95
C ILE A 136 4.19 -8.40 4.82
N ILE A 137 3.77 -7.26 4.29
CA ILE A 137 2.97 -7.20 3.06
C ILE A 137 3.71 -6.36 2.03
N MET A 138 4.06 -6.97 0.90
CA MET A 138 4.72 -6.22 -0.17
C MET A 138 3.68 -5.54 -1.07
N LYS A 139 3.72 -4.21 -1.16
CA LYS A 139 2.89 -3.44 -2.11
C LYS A 139 3.51 -3.54 -3.49
N VAL A 140 2.73 -3.93 -4.49
CA VAL A 140 3.17 -4.12 -5.88
C VAL A 140 2.29 -3.26 -6.79
N PRO A 141 2.86 -2.39 -7.64
CA PRO A 141 2.09 -1.68 -8.65
C PRO A 141 1.25 -2.64 -9.49
N ALA A 142 -0.03 -2.34 -9.68
CA ALA A 142 -1.00 -3.21 -10.35
C ALA A 142 -0.87 -3.21 -11.89
N THR A 143 0.34 -3.43 -12.40
CA THR A 143 0.60 -3.84 -13.79
C THR A 143 0.27 -5.32 -13.96
N PHE A 144 0.13 -5.80 -15.19
CA PHE A 144 -0.11 -7.23 -15.40
C PHE A 144 1.08 -8.08 -14.91
N GLU A 145 2.31 -7.63 -15.16
CA GLU A 145 3.54 -8.28 -14.73
C GLU A 145 3.67 -8.33 -13.20
N GLY A 146 3.29 -7.25 -12.52
CA GLY A 146 3.24 -7.15 -11.07
C GLY A 146 2.18 -8.07 -10.45
N LEU A 147 0.98 -8.12 -11.02
CA LEU A 147 -0.09 -9.01 -10.55
C LEU A 147 0.24 -10.49 -10.80
N ARG A 148 0.92 -10.82 -11.90
CA ARG A 148 1.49 -12.16 -12.09
C ARG A 148 2.55 -12.50 -11.04
N ALA A 149 3.41 -11.54 -10.68
CA ALA A 149 4.36 -11.74 -9.59
C ALA A 149 3.67 -11.97 -8.25
N CYS A 150 2.61 -11.21 -7.94
CA CYS A 150 1.78 -11.44 -6.74
C CYS A 150 1.26 -12.87 -6.67
N ARG A 151 0.78 -13.43 -7.79
CA ARG A 151 0.29 -14.81 -7.85
C ARG A 151 1.38 -15.84 -7.51
N GLU A 152 2.61 -15.63 -8.01
CA GLU A 152 3.73 -16.53 -7.68
C GLU A 152 4.22 -16.35 -6.24
N LEU A 153 4.28 -15.11 -5.74
CA LEU A 153 4.66 -14.80 -4.37
C LEU A 153 3.68 -15.39 -3.35
N ARG A 154 2.38 -15.40 -3.66
CA ARG A 154 1.37 -16.07 -2.85
C ARG A 154 1.67 -17.56 -2.67
N LYS A 155 2.13 -18.26 -3.73
CA LYS A 155 2.52 -19.68 -3.65
C LYS A 155 3.73 -19.89 -2.74
N ALA A 156 4.60 -18.88 -2.64
CA ALA A 156 5.73 -18.85 -1.72
C ALA A 156 5.37 -18.36 -0.30
N GLY A 157 4.09 -18.12 0.01
CA GLY A 157 3.63 -17.64 1.31
C GLY A 157 3.91 -16.16 1.57
N ILE A 158 4.34 -15.40 0.56
CA ILE A 158 4.61 -13.96 0.68
C ILE A 158 3.31 -13.20 0.38
N LYS A 159 2.85 -12.41 1.35
CA LYS A 159 1.63 -11.61 1.23
C LYS A 159 1.91 -10.36 0.40
N THR A 160 1.00 -10.05 -0.52
CA THR A 160 1.10 -8.85 -1.35
C THR A 160 -0.17 -8.01 -1.31
N LEU A 161 0.01 -6.70 -1.48
CA LEU A 161 -1.04 -5.74 -1.74
C LEU A 161 -0.88 -5.22 -3.17
N ALA A 162 -1.96 -5.14 -3.95
CA ALA A 162 -1.90 -4.44 -5.25
C ALA A 162 -2.13 -2.94 -5.04
N THR A 163 -1.13 -2.12 -5.30
CA THR A 163 -1.19 -0.65 -5.21
C THR A 163 -1.35 -0.05 -6.62
N THR A 164 -1.56 1.26 -6.74
CA THR A 164 -1.79 1.94 -8.04
C THR A 164 -2.92 1.30 -8.85
N VAL A 165 -4.03 0.99 -8.17
CA VAL A 165 -5.24 0.41 -8.79
C VAL A 165 -6.19 1.53 -9.17
N PHE A 166 -6.46 1.67 -10.47
CA PHE A 166 -7.29 2.74 -11.04
C PHE A 166 -8.55 2.22 -11.73
N THR A 167 -8.65 0.90 -11.92
CA THR A 167 -9.73 0.27 -12.69
C THR A 167 -10.24 -0.99 -12.00
N ILE A 168 -11.47 -1.38 -12.33
CA ILE A 168 -12.06 -2.62 -11.80
C ILE A 168 -11.37 -3.86 -12.40
N GLU A 169 -10.83 -3.77 -13.62
CA GLU A 169 -10.06 -4.82 -14.28
C GLU A 169 -8.80 -5.16 -13.47
N GLN A 170 -8.07 -4.13 -13.00
CA GLN A 170 -6.94 -4.30 -12.09
C GLN A 170 -7.36 -4.94 -10.76
N ALA A 171 -8.47 -4.46 -10.16
CA ALA A 171 -8.98 -5.02 -8.90
C ALA A 171 -9.33 -6.51 -9.05
N ILE A 172 -10.10 -6.88 -10.07
CA ILE A 172 -10.46 -8.28 -10.34
C ILE A 172 -9.20 -9.14 -10.49
N THR A 173 -8.25 -8.69 -11.31
CA THR A 173 -6.99 -9.40 -11.56
C THR A 173 -6.16 -9.55 -10.28
N ALA A 174 -6.15 -8.55 -9.40
CA ALA A 174 -5.47 -8.60 -8.11
C ALA A 174 -6.14 -9.60 -7.14
N GLY A 175 -7.48 -9.66 -7.14
CA GLY A 175 -8.24 -10.67 -6.42
C GLY A 175 -7.91 -12.09 -6.88
N GLU A 176 -7.77 -12.31 -8.19
CA GLU A 176 -7.40 -13.59 -8.77
C GLU A 176 -5.92 -13.96 -8.51
N ALA A 177 -5.02 -12.97 -8.52
CA ALA A 177 -3.64 -13.14 -8.10
C ALA A 177 -3.54 -13.51 -6.60
N GLY A 178 -4.58 -13.22 -5.82
CA GLY A 178 -4.65 -13.50 -4.40
C GLY A 178 -3.84 -12.53 -3.54
N CYS A 179 -3.78 -11.26 -3.97
CA CYS A 179 -3.36 -10.18 -3.09
C CYS A 179 -4.25 -10.18 -1.84
N ILE A 180 -3.68 -9.94 -0.67
CA ILE A 180 -4.44 -9.87 0.59
C ILE A 180 -5.35 -8.64 0.62
N SER A 181 -4.94 -7.57 -0.05
CA SER A 181 -5.74 -6.37 -0.27
C SER A 181 -5.35 -5.64 -1.55
N ILE A 182 -6.20 -4.71 -1.98
CA ILE A 182 -5.90 -3.71 -3.00
C ILE A 182 -5.92 -2.31 -2.40
N SER A 183 -5.17 -1.39 -2.99
CA SER A 183 -5.24 0.04 -2.70
C SER A 183 -5.61 0.80 -3.97
N PRO A 184 -6.89 1.19 -4.10
CA PRO A 184 -7.35 2.08 -5.16
C PRO A 184 -6.78 3.51 -5.01
N TYR A 185 -6.41 4.15 -6.12
CA TYR A 185 -5.88 5.52 -6.20
C TYR A 185 -6.66 6.32 -7.24
N GLU A 186 -6.83 7.64 -7.06
CA GLU A 186 -7.21 8.62 -8.11
C GLU A 186 -6.83 10.06 -7.71
N ASP A 187 -6.79 10.96 -8.71
CA ASP A 187 -6.41 12.39 -8.61
C ASP A 187 -7.62 13.36 -8.56
N GLU A 188 -8.76 13.01 -9.17
CA GLU A 188 -9.96 13.88 -9.19
C GLU A 188 -11.26 13.07 -9.22
N SER A 189 -11.94 12.86 -8.09
CA SER A 189 -13.39 12.50 -7.91
C SER A 189 -14.04 11.36 -8.75
N PRO A 190 -13.41 10.17 -8.92
CA PRO A 190 -14.15 8.90 -8.76
C PRO A 190 -13.60 7.84 -7.78
N LEU A 191 -12.60 8.14 -6.94
CA LEU A 191 -11.91 7.15 -6.06
C LEU A 191 -12.89 6.33 -5.22
N LEU A 192 -13.84 7.09 -4.71
CA LEU A 192 -15.02 6.68 -3.98
C LEU A 192 -15.76 5.53 -4.66
N GLY A 193 -15.98 5.67 -5.96
CA GLY A 193 -16.69 4.70 -6.76
C GLY A 193 -15.94 3.41 -6.97
N LEU A 194 -14.63 3.48 -7.23
CA LEU A 194 -13.83 2.27 -7.42
C LEU A 194 -13.73 1.44 -6.15
N CYS A 195 -13.54 2.07 -4.98
CA CYS A 195 -13.53 1.37 -3.70
C CYS A 195 -14.83 0.60 -3.47
N VAL A 196 -15.98 1.25 -3.66
CA VAL A 196 -17.30 0.65 -3.47
C VAL A 196 -17.56 -0.45 -4.51
N LYS A 197 -17.27 -0.19 -5.80
CA LYS A 197 -17.42 -1.16 -6.90
C LYS A 197 -16.58 -2.42 -6.63
N ALA A 198 -15.31 -2.26 -6.27
CA ALA A 198 -14.40 -3.38 -6.02
C ALA A 198 -14.83 -4.20 -4.79
N GLN A 199 -15.21 -3.55 -3.69
CA GLN A 199 -15.63 -4.26 -2.49
C GLN A 199 -16.91 -5.06 -2.73
N LYS A 200 -17.93 -4.44 -3.35
CA LYS A 200 -19.18 -5.13 -3.71
C LYS A 200 -18.93 -6.28 -4.69
N TYR A 201 -18.03 -6.11 -5.65
CA TYR A 201 -17.64 -7.18 -6.57
C TYR A 201 -17.01 -8.36 -5.80
N TYR A 202 -16.09 -8.08 -4.87
CA TYR A 202 -15.46 -9.11 -4.06
C TYR A 202 -16.46 -9.85 -3.15
N GLU A 203 -17.38 -9.13 -2.50
CA GLU A 203 -18.47 -9.70 -1.70
C GLU A 203 -19.37 -10.61 -2.56
N GLN A 204 -19.82 -10.11 -3.72
CA GLN A 204 -20.69 -10.85 -4.63
C GLN A 204 -20.05 -12.15 -5.16
N HIS A 205 -18.74 -12.14 -5.37
CA HIS A 205 -18.00 -13.26 -5.95
C HIS A 205 -17.16 -14.06 -4.95
N CYS A 206 -17.33 -13.81 -3.64
CA CYS A 206 -16.62 -14.48 -2.56
C CYS A 206 -15.08 -14.42 -2.72
N ILE A 207 -14.57 -13.26 -3.13
CA ILE A 207 -13.12 -13.01 -3.25
C ILE A 207 -12.63 -12.48 -1.90
N ALA A 208 -11.62 -13.14 -1.33
CA ALA A 208 -11.14 -12.83 0.03
C ALA A 208 -10.31 -11.54 0.13
N THR A 209 -9.83 -11.01 -1.00
CA THR A 209 -9.05 -9.77 -1.05
C THR A 209 -9.82 -8.60 -0.48
N LEU A 210 -9.20 -7.82 0.40
CA LEU A 210 -9.83 -6.64 0.99
C LEU A 210 -9.62 -5.40 0.13
N VAL A 211 -10.56 -4.45 0.19
CA VAL A 211 -10.35 -3.11 -0.35
C VAL A 211 -9.81 -2.21 0.76
N LYS A 212 -8.60 -1.70 0.57
CA LYS A 212 -7.94 -0.76 1.49
C LYS A 212 -7.88 0.61 0.84
N ALA A 213 -8.83 1.48 1.19
CA ALA A 213 -8.84 2.86 0.74
C ALA A 213 -7.55 3.59 1.18
N CYS A 214 -7.01 4.42 0.29
CA CYS A 214 -5.78 5.19 0.48
C CYS A 214 -5.80 6.45 -0.40
N SER A 215 -4.80 7.33 -0.25
CA SER A 215 -4.56 8.58 -1.02
C SER A 215 -4.80 9.85 -0.19
N CYS A 216 -4.39 11.00 -0.74
CA CYS A 216 -4.63 12.35 -0.25
C CYS A 216 -6.11 12.73 -0.31
N MET A 217 -6.95 12.00 0.42
CA MET A 217 -8.38 12.24 0.50
C MET A 217 -8.68 13.49 1.32
N SER A 218 -9.70 14.23 0.90
CA SER A 218 -10.38 15.18 1.77
C SER A 218 -11.05 14.48 2.95
N MET A 219 -11.33 15.22 4.03
CA MET A 219 -12.05 14.67 5.18
C MET A 219 -13.42 14.09 4.77
N ASP A 220 -14.10 14.74 3.83
CA ASP A 220 -15.38 14.27 3.32
C ASP A 220 -15.24 12.93 2.60
N GLU A 221 -14.21 12.73 1.78
CA GLU A 221 -13.97 11.45 1.10
C GLU A 221 -13.67 10.31 2.09
N ILE A 222 -12.88 10.59 3.14
CA ILE A 222 -12.62 9.62 4.22
C ILE A 222 -13.94 9.23 4.91
N ILE A 223 -14.81 10.20 5.20
CA ILE A 223 -16.12 9.97 5.83
C ILE A 223 -17.05 9.19 4.89
N GLN A 224 -17.09 9.56 3.61
CA GLN A 224 -17.92 8.92 2.59
C GLN A 224 -17.58 7.44 2.41
N LEU A 225 -16.31 7.06 2.61
CA LEU A 225 -15.84 5.67 2.57
C LEU A 225 -15.99 4.90 3.88
N ALA A 226 -16.59 5.47 4.93
CA ALA A 226 -16.90 4.70 6.14
C ALA A 226 -17.80 3.49 5.79
N GLY A 227 -17.25 2.28 5.98
CA GLY A 227 -17.83 1.00 5.50
C GLY A 227 -16.92 0.22 4.54
N VAL A 228 -15.86 0.85 4.01
CA VAL A 228 -14.80 0.12 3.30
C VAL A 228 -14.06 -0.82 4.25
N ALA A 229 -13.53 -1.94 3.76
CA ALA A 229 -12.92 -2.97 4.59
C ALA A 229 -11.74 -2.43 5.43
N ALA A 230 -10.85 -1.64 4.80
CA ALA A 230 -9.77 -0.95 5.48
C ALA A 230 -9.51 0.44 4.90
N HIS A 231 -8.92 1.32 5.70
CA HIS A 231 -8.48 2.65 5.30
C HIS A 231 -7.09 2.88 5.88
N THR A 232 -6.12 3.25 5.05
CA THR A 232 -4.83 3.75 5.52
C THR A 232 -4.83 5.26 5.45
N ILE A 233 -4.67 5.91 6.61
CA ILE A 233 -4.90 7.34 6.78
C ILE A 233 -3.60 8.00 7.25
N PRO A 234 -3.18 9.13 6.65
CA PRO A 234 -2.03 9.90 7.14
C PRO A 234 -2.22 10.40 8.58
N PRO A 235 -1.13 10.58 9.35
CA PRO A 235 -1.22 11.00 10.76
C PRO A 235 -1.99 12.31 10.99
N GLN A 236 -1.77 13.32 10.13
CA GLN A 236 -2.43 14.63 10.23
C GLN A 236 -3.96 14.55 10.04
N ASP A 237 -4.39 13.64 9.17
CA ASP A 237 -5.81 13.44 8.87
C ASP A 237 -6.49 12.69 10.02
N ILE A 238 -5.80 11.73 10.64
CA ILE A 238 -6.25 11.08 11.87
C ILE A 238 -6.43 12.10 13.01
N ASP A 239 -5.47 13.03 13.19
CA ASP A 239 -5.56 14.06 14.22
C ASP A 239 -6.76 15.00 13.98
N THR A 240 -7.02 15.34 12.71
CA THR A 240 -8.20 16.10 12.32
C THR A 240 -9.49 15.34 12.64
N LEU A 241 -9.64 14.11 12.15
CA LEU A 241 -10.83 13.26 12.38
C LEU A 241 -11.11 13.01 13.87
N ARG A 242 -10.06 12.97 14.69
CA ARG A 242 -10.16 12.79 16.14
C ARG A 242 -10.80 13.97 16.85
N THR A 243 -10.62 15.19 16.34
CA THR A 243 -11.21 16.39 16.92
C THR A 243 -12.58 16.73 16.31
N MET A 244 -12.87 16.20 15.12
CA MET A 244 -14.14 16.41 14.42
C MET A 244 -15.32 15.72 15.11
N HIS A 245 -16.45 16.45 15.18
CA HIS A 245 -17.71 15.98 15.71
C HIS A 245 -18.85 16.33 14.75
N LEU A 246 -19.58 15.31 14.29
CA LEU A 246 -20.76 15.47 13.42
C LEU A 246 -21.95 14.71 14.00
N SER A 247 -23.17 15.06 13.58
CA SER A 247 -24.35 14.26 13.90
C SER A 247 -24.31 12.92 13.16
N GLU A 248 -24.94 11.90 13.74
CA GLU A 248 -25.05 10.59 13.08
C GLU A 248 -25.81 10.69 11.74
N ALA A 249 -26.81 11.57 11.65
CA ALA A 249 -27.54 11.81 10.41
C ALA A 249 -26.61 12.33 9.29
N GLN A 250 -25.75 13.31 9.58
CA GLN A 250 -24.78 13.85 8.61
C GLN A 250 -23.76 12.81 8.16
N LEU A 251 -23.28 11.97 9.08
CA LEU A 251 -22.31 10.92 8.77
C LEU A 251 -22.95 9.81 7.93
N ASN A 252 -24.18 9.42 8.26
CA ASN A 252 -24.92 8.40 7.53
C ASN A 252 -25.32 8.87 6.12
N SER A 253 -25.67 10.14 5.94
CA SER A 253 -26.06 10.68 4.63
C SER A 253 -24.88 10.78 3.65
N GLN A 254 -23.65 10.83 4.15
CA GLN A 254 -22.44 10.87 3.33
C GLN A 254 -21.95 9.47 2.90
N SER A 255 -22.26 8.42 3.68
CA SER A 255 -21.70 7.09 3.42
C SER A 255 -22.15 6.50 2.08
N LEU A 256 -21.17 6.15 1.25
CA LEU A 256 -21.42 5.53 -0.06
C LEU A 256 -21.77 4.05 0.03
N PHE A 257 -21.44 3.40 1.15
CA PHE A 257 -21.79 2.01 1.42
C PHE A 257 -23.24 1.85 1.89
N LYS A 258 -23.87 2.94 2.37
CA LYS A 258 -25.29 2.96 2.73
C LYS A 258 -26.22 3.42 1.60
N ASN A 259 -25.67 4.03 0.55
CA ASN A 259 -26.46 4.56 -0.54
C ASN A 259 -26.74 3.50 -1.62
N ASP A 260 -28.01 3.33 -1.97
CA ASP A 260 -28.48 2.41 -3.02
C ASP A 260 -28.03 2.84 -4.43
N ALA A 261 -27.52 4.06 -4.61
CA ALA A 261 -26.94 4.51 -5.88
C ALA A 261 -25.79 3.61 -6.37
N TRP A 262 -25.13 2.91 -5.45
CA TRP A 262 -24.09 1.92 -5.75
C TRP A 262 -24.61 0.48 -5.69
N ALA A 263 -25.92 0.25 -5.69
CA ALA A 263 -26.47 -1.10 -5.75
C ALA A 263 -26.01 -1.76 -7.05
N VAL A 264 -25.06 -2.68 -6.92
CA VAL A 264 -24.55 -3.43 -8.05
C VAL A 264 -25.55 -4.56 -8.29
N GLY A 265 -26.35 -4.47 -9.36
CA GLY A 265 -27.13 -5.61 -9.84
C GLY A 265 -26.20 -6.79 -10.12
N SER A 266 -26.74 -8.01 -10.22
CA SER A 266 -25.91 -9.22 -10.42
C SER A 266 -24.93 -9.05 -11.59
N GLN A 267 -23.65 -8.81 -11.28
CA GLN A 267 -22.60 -8.73 -12.29
C GLN A 267 -22.13 -10.13 -12.66
N LYS A 268 -21.90 -10.35 -13.96
CA LYS A 268 -21.25 -11.56 -14.43
C LYS A 268 -19.80 -11.55 -13.97
N ARG A 269 -19.34 -12.66 -13.38
CA ARG A 269 -17.93 -12.82 -13.00
C ARG A 269 -17.04 -12.69 -14.23
N ARG A 270 -16.06 -11.79 -14.15
CA ARG A 270 -14.98 -11.61 -15.13
C ARG A 270 -13.71 -12.24 -14.58
N SER A 271 -12.78 -12.57 -15.48
CA SER A 271 -11.51 -13.24 -15.16
C SER A 271 -10.43 -12.84 -16.16
N TYR A 272 -9.21 -12.61 -15.65
CA TYR A 272 -8.13 -11.95 -16.39
C TYR A 272 -6.73 -12.52 -16.12
N ILE A 273 -6.45 -13.06 -14.93
CA ILE A 273 -5.06 -13.42 -14.54
C ILE A 273 -4.42 -14.50 -15.44
N ASP A 274 -5.24 -15.29 -16.13
CA ASP A 274 -4.83 -16.34 -17.08
C ASP A 274 -5.02 -15.94 -18.56
N ASP A 275 -5.50 -14.73 -18.85
CA ASP A 275 -5.74 -14.22 -20.20
C ASP A 275 -5.19 -12.79 -20.34
N GLU A 276 -3.88 -12.72 -20.60
CA GLU A 276 -3.16 -11.46 -20.74
C GLU A 276 -3.71 -10.59 -21.87
N VAL A 277 -4.07 -11.21 -23.00
CA VAL A 277 -4.56 -10.49 -24.18
C VAL A 277 -5.87 -9.80 -23.82
N ARG A 278 -6.79 -10.54 -23.22
CA ARG A 278 -8.06 -9.98 -22.76
C ARG A 278 -7.87 -8.89 -21.72
N TYR A 279 -7.04 -9.13 -20.70
CA TYR A 279 -6.74 -8.12 -19.68
C TYR A 279 -6.25 -6.83 -20.32
N ARG A 280 -5.27 -6.90 -21.22
CA ARG A 280 -4.69 -5.69 -21.83
C ARG A 280 -5.69 -4.93 -22.68
N VAL A 281 -6.54 -5.64 -23.44
CA VAL A 281 -7.60 -5.01 -24.25
C VAL A 281 -8.63 -4.31 -23.37
N GLU A 282 -9.15 -4.99 -22.35
CA GLU A 282 -10.18 -4.41 -21.47
C GLU A 282 -9.60 -3.30 -20.58
N PHE A 283 -8.38 -3.47 -20.05
CA PHE A 283 -7.70 -2.42 -19.28
C PHE A 283 -7.37 -1.19 -20.12
N ALA A 284 -7.05 -1.34 -21.40
CA ALA A 284 -6.85 -0.21 -22.32
C ALA A 284 -8.13 0.56 -22.61
N ALA A 285 -9.29 -0.10 -22.57
CA ALA A 285 -10.58 0.53 -22.79
C ALA A 285 -11.21 1.10 -21.51
N ALA A 286 -10.77 0.62 -20.33
CA ALA A 286 -11.31 1.01 -19.04
C ALA A 286 -11.17 2.51 -18.78
N GLU A 287 -12.24 3.13 -18.25
CA GLU A 287 -12.30 4.57 -17.96
C GLU A 287 -11.87 5.43 -19.17
N ASN A 288 -12.31 5.06 -20.38
CA ASN A 288 -11.97 5.72 -21.64
C ASN A 288 -10.45 5.78 -21.93
N GLY A 289 -9.67 4.86 -21.36
CA GLY A 289 -8.20 4.79 -21.49
C GLY A 289 -7.43 5.49 -20.37
N ASP A 290 -8.10 6.24 -19.51
CA ASP A 290 -7.44 7.03 -18.46
C ASP A 290 -6.77 6.14 -17.40
N GLY A 291 -7.28 4.93 -17.18
CA GLY A 291 -6.72 3.98 -16.21
C GLY A 291 -5.26 3.63 -16.50
N GLN A 292 -4.89 3.50 -17.78
CA GLN A 292 -3.50 3.25 -18.18
C GLN A 292 -2.62 4.47 -17.94
N ALA A 293 -3.08 5.66 -18.35
CA ALA A 293 -2.33 6.90 -18.16
C ALA A 293 -2.03 7.14 -16.67
N LYS A 294 -3.06 7.03 -15.81
CA LYS A 294 -2.94 7.17 -14.36
C LYS A 294 -1.97 6.16 -13.75
N LEU A 295 -2.02 4.89 -14.17
CA LEU A 295 -1.08 3.86 -13.72
C LEU A 295 0.37 4.24 -14.02
N PHE A 296 0.66 4.64 -15.25
CA PHE A 296 2.02 4.96 -15.67
C PHE A 296 2.52 6.24 -15.00
N GLN A 297 1.67 7.25 -14.84
CA GLN A 297 2.00 8.48 -14.11
C GLN A 297 2.34 8.19 -12.64
N ALA A 298 1.51 7.40 -11.95
CA ALA A 298 1.77 7.04 -10.56
C ALA A 298 3.07 6.22 -10.39
N ILE A 299 3.32 5.26 -11.29
CA ILE A 299 4.58 4.52 -11.30
C ILE A 299 5.75 5.47 -11.53
N SER A 300 5.65 6.41 -12.47
CA SER A 300 6.72 7.39 -12.74
C SER A 300 7.04 8.23 -11.51
N MET A 301 6.02 8.78 -10.86
CA MET A 301 6.19 9.56 -9.63
C MET A 301 6.87 8.75 -8.52
N PHE A 302 6.45 7.49 -8.30
CA PHE A 302 7.10 6.63 -7.32
C PHE A 302 8.53 6.26 -7.72
N CYS A 303 8.82 6.07 -9.01
CA CYS A 303 10.18 5.88 -9.51
C CYS A 303 11.07 7.08 -9.23
N ASP A 304 10.54 8.30 -9.32
CA ASP A 304 11.33 9.51 -9.06
C ASP A 304 11.68 9.61 -7.57
N PHE A 305 10.74 9.39 -6.65
CA PHE A 305 11.04 9.30 -5.22
C PHE A 305 12.01 8.17 -4.88
N GLN A 306 11.91 7.01 -5.55
CA GLN A 306 12.88 5.92 -5.38
C GLN A 306 14.30 6.35 -5.76
N LYS A 307 14.47 7.05 -6.90
CA LYS A 307 15.77 7.57 -7.32
C LYS A 307 16.29 8.65 -6.38
N GLU A 308 15.40 9.52 -5.88
CA GLU A 308 15.77 10.53 -4.87
C GLU A 308 16.26 9.89 -3.57
N ALA A 309 15.59 8.84 -3.10
CA ALA A 309 16.03 8.06 -1.95
C ALA A 309 17.40 7.39 -2.19
N GLU A 310 17.60 6.76 -3.34
CA GLU A 310 18.88 6.15 -3.73
C GLU A 310 20.01 7.18 -3.81
N TRP A 311 19.74 8.34 -4.41
CA TRP A 311 20.67 9.46 -4.46
C TRP A 311 21.01 9.96 -3.05
N LYS A 312 20.00 10.17 -2.21
CA LYS A 312 20.21 10.68 -0.85
C LYS A 312 21.02 9.72 0.00
N MET A 313 20.76 8.41 -0.09
CA MET A 313 21.55 7.39 0.60
C MET A 313 23.02 7.39 0.11
N THR A 314 23.26 7.70 -1.18
CA THR A 314 24.62 7.83 -1.72
C THR A 314 25.34 9.06 -1.15
N GLU A 315 24.68 10.22 -1.15
CA GLU A 315 25.22 11.45 -0.57
C GLU A 315 25.61 11.26 0.90
N LEU A 316 24.72 10.63 1.68
CA LEU A 316 24.94 10.36 3.11
C LEU A 316 26.02 9.32 3.37
N THR A 317 26.37 8.48 2.40
CA THR A 317 27.50 7.53 2.53
C THR A 317 28.85 8.25 2.47
N VAL A 318 28.96 9.32 1.70
CA VAL A 318 30.21 10.10 1.54
C VAL A 318 30.46 11.03 2.73
N ALA A 319 29.40 11.36 3.49
CA ALA A 319 29.47 12.24 4.65
C ALA A 319 29.82 11.55 5.98
N VAL A 320 29.88 10.20 5.99
CA VAL A 320 30.18 9.35 7.16
C VAL A 320 31.62 8.86 7.11
#